data_AF-A0A957DLJ0-F1
#
_entry.id   AF-A0A957DLJ0-F1
#
_cell.length_a   1.000
_cell.length_b   1.000
_cell.length_c   1.000
_cell.angle_alpha   90.00
_cell.angle_beta   90.00
_cell.angle_gamma   90.00
#
_symmetry.space_group_name_H-M   'P 1'
#
loop_
_entity.id
_entity.type
_entity.pdbx_description
1 polymer ?
#
loop_
_entity_poly.entity_id
_entity_poly.type
_entity_poly.pdbx_seq_one_letter_code
_entity_poly.pdbx_strand_id
1 'polypeptide(L)'
;MAETSKQKQRSAHALSKKELRASLLLPIIITVLIWGVGLLLYLITPGEFNTAVALVISLTLFIFLLYWTRHAEMRLRFTAVLIAVPALVGISLGMIRGNVSETLIGVGLTFLLLFLQRTFNTPISYRVAFRRFRAGDMETALTLVDKAIQARPDFWESYQLRALIYLTQLDFSRAERSAKEAVARKPHAHPVYNTLGQVFLAEARFDKAEESFAQALALEPGNALYRYHLGLCQYRQAAYRDAVGSFMEAISGSLRFLEYELQAHYYLWRCLAALQEPDQANTVLEKMQAFAPGVPLIQAQLVNQPDYPHLGYLQADAAELSQLLGNPEGIGAG
;
A
#
# COMPACT_ATOMS: atom_id res chain seq x y z
N MET A 1 33.39 -14.86 3.67
CA MET A 1 33.17 -13.94 2.52
C MET A 1 31.69 -13.85 2.07
N ALA A 2 30.80 -14.78 2.43
CA ALA A 2 29.37 -14.72 2.08
C ALA A 2 28.50 -13.87 3.03
N GLU A 3 28.91 -13.69 4.30
CA GLU A 3 28.18 -12.84 5.27
C GLU A 3 28.31 -11.35 4.98
N THR A 4 29.48 -10.92 4.48
CA THR A 4 29.72 -9.53 4.10
C THR A 4 28.91 -9.07 2.90
N SER A 5 28.43 -9.97 2.02
CA SER A 5 27.55 -9.59 0.89
C SER A 5 26.09 -9.47 1.32
N LYS A 6 25.58 -10.39 2.17
CA LYS A 6 24.22 -10.32 2.74
C LYS A 6 24.01 -9.09 3.62
N GLN A 7 25.04 -8.67 4.36
CA GLN A 7 24.98 -7.48 5.20
C GLN A 7 25.03 -6.18 4.39
N LYS A 8 25.74 -6.18 3.25
CA LYS A 8 25.78 -5.05 2.29
C LYS A 8 24.49 -4.92 1.46
N GLN A 9 23.76 -6.01 1.28
CA GLN A 9 22.43 -6.03 0.65
C GLN A 9 21.32 -5.59 1.61
N ARG A 10 21.40 -5.96 2.90
CA ARG A 10 20.48 -5.48 3.95
C ARG A 10 20.63 -3.98 4.26
N SER A 11 21.82 -3.40 4.08
CA SER A 11 22.05 -1.96 4.29
C SER A 11 21.61 -1.07 3.13
N ALA A 12 21.20 -1.64 1.98
CA ALA A 12 20.82 -0.87 0.79
C ALA A 12 19.32 -0.56 0.69
N HIS A 13 18.50 -0.97 1.67
CA HIS A 13 17.03 -0.89 1.57
C HIS A 13 16.28 -0.31 2.78
N ALA A 14 16.99 0.23 3.77
CA ALA A 14 16.40 1.16 4.73
C ALA A 14 17.07 2.52 4.51
N LEU A 15 16.37 3.45 3.83
CA LEU A 15 16.85 4.83 3.75
C LEU A 15 17.04 5.32 5.18
N SER A 16 18.29 5.56 5.57
CA SER A 16 18.64 6.04 6.91
C SER A 16 17.86 7.33 7.19
N LYS A 17 17.52 7.65 8.46
CA LYS A 17 16.94 8.95 8.84
C LYS A 17 17.70 10.13 8.20
N LYS A 18 19.00 9.96 7.92
CA LYS A 18 19.87 10.93 7.22
C LYS A 18 19.58 11.00 5.71
N GLU A 19 19.28 9.89 5.05
CA GLU A 19 18.93 9.82 3.62
C GLU A 19 17.48 10.23 3.36
N LEU A 20 16.55 9.91 4.29
CA LEU A 20 15.17 10.40 4.26
C LEU A 20 15.11 11.93 4.51
N ARG A 21 15.95 12.43 5.43
CA ARG A 21 16.16 13.87 5.59
C ARG A 21 16.79 14.46 4.33
N ALA A 22 17.76 13.80 3.71
CA ALA A 22 18.36 14.28 2.46
C ALA A 22 17.35 14.30 1.29
N SER A 23 16.45 13.33 1.18
CA SER A 23 15.43 13.29 0.10
C SER A 23 14.37 14.37 0.27
N LEU A 24 14.02 14.76 1.51
CA LEU A 24 13.08 15.84 1.79
C LEU A 24 13.73 17.23 1.84
N LEU A 25 14.98 17.33 2.32
CA LEU A 25 15.72 18.59 2.41
C LEU A 25 16.25 19.06 1.06
N LEU A 26 16.61 18.15 0.16
CA LEU A 26 17.15 18.51 -1.15
C LEU A 26 16.16 19.34 -1.99
N PRO A 27 14.87 19.00 -2.10
CA PRO A 27 13.86 19.86 -2.73
C PRO A 27 13.75 21.23 -2.05
N ILE A 28 13.80 21.28 -0.72
CA ILE A 28 13.67 22.52 0.05
C ILE A 28 14.89 23.43 -0.19
N ILE A 29 16.11 22.88 -0.13
CA ILE A 29 17.37 23.59 -0.37
C ILE A 29 17.41 24.12 -1.80
N ILE A 30 17.01 23.30 -2.78
CA ILE A 30 16.97 23.70 -4.19
C ILE A 30 15.92 24.79 -4.41
N THR A 31 14.76 24.70 -3.77
CA THR A 31 13.73 25.75 -3.82
C THR A 31 14.27 27.05 -3.24
N VAL A 32 14.91 27.01 -2.06
CA VAL A 32 15.51 28.20 -1.43
C VAL A 32 16.63 28.80 -2.31
N LEU A 33 17.46 27.97 -2.96
CA LEU A 33 18.48 28.43 -3.90
C LEU A 33 17.87 29.10 -5.14
N ILE A 34 16.82 28.51 -5.72
CA ILE A 34 16.13 29.07 -6.90
C ILE A 34 15.53 30.45 -6.56
N TRP A 35 14.83 30.55 -5.43
CA TRP A 35 14.23 31.81 -5.00
C TRP A 35 15.27 32.83 -4.53
N GLY A 36 16.35 32.38 -3.88
CA GLY A 36 17.45 33.22 -3.42
C GLY A 36 18.24 33.83 -4.58
N VAL A 37 18.56 33.04 -5.61
CA VAL A 37 19.21 33.54 -6.83
C VAL A 37 18.28 34.47 -7.61
N GLY A 38 16.97 34.14 -7.68
CA GLY A 38 15.97 35.03 -8.28
C GLY A 38 15.87 36.38 -7.58
N LEU A 39 15.90 36.39 -6.24
CA LEU A 39 15.92 37.62 -5.43
C LEU A 39 17.22 38.42 -5.60
N LEU A 40 18.36 37.75 -5.70
CA LEU A 40 19.65 38.43 -5.92
C LEU A 40 19.69 39.11 -7.29
N LEU A 41 19.17 38.46 -8.32
CA LEU A 41 19.04 39.04 -9.66
C LEU A 41 18.04 40.20 -9.69
N TYR A 42 16.93 40.13 -8.94
CA TYR A 42 15.99 41.25 -8.76
C TYR A 42 16.70 42.51 -8.25
N LEU A 43 17.57 42.35 -7.25
CA LEU A 43 18.26 43.46 -6.61
C LEU A 43 19.35 44.09 -7.51
N ILE A 44 19.92 43.33 -8.46
CA ILE A 44 21.04 43.76 -9.31
C ILE A 44 20.56 44.36 -10.65
N THR A 45 19.45 43.87 -11.22
CA THR A 45 18.95 44.32 -12.54
C THR A 45 17.50 44.82 -12.48
N PRO A 46 17.25 46.01 -11.91
CA PRO A 46 15.92 46.60 -11.88
C PRO A 46 15.49 47.01 -13.30
N GLY A 47 14.41 46.40 -13.82
CA GLY A 47 13.79 46.74 -15.12
C GLY A 47 13.91 45.67 -16.21
N GLU A 48 14.98 44.85 -16.22
CA GLU A 48 15.14 43.67 -17.11
C GLU A 48 14.64 42.36 -16.47
N PHE A 49 14.13 42.48 -15.24
CA PHE A 49 13.72 41.42 -14.31
C PHE A 49 12.84 40.32 -14.92
N ASN A 50 12.08 40.65 -15.96
CA ASN A 50 10.99 39.82 -16.43
C ASN A 50 11.45 38.60 -17.23
N THR A 51 12.48 38.69 -18.08
CA THR A 51 12.85 37.59 -18.99
C THR A 51 14.01 36.74 -18.48
N ALA A 52 15.12 37.37 -18.08
CA ALA A 52 16.32 36.65 -17.67
C ALA A 52 16.09 35.82 -16.39
N VAL A 53 15.45 36.42 -15.37
CA VAL A 53 15.16 35.74 -14.10
C VAL A 53 14.14 34.63 -14.30
N ALA A 54 13.07 34.89 -15.07
CA ALA A 54 12.05 33.89 -15.34
C ALA A 54 12.62 32.67 -16.09
N LEU A 55 13.51 32.89 -17.06
CA LEU A 55 14.15 31.83 -17.84
C LEU A 55 15.10 31.01 -16.96
N VAL A 56 15.87 31.66 -16.08
CA VAL A 56 16.76 30.99 -15.12
C VAL A 56 15.97 30.15 -14.11
N ILE A 57 14.91 30.69 -13.51
CA ILE A 57 14.06 29.94 -12.56
C ILE A 57 13.44 28.73 -13.27
N SER A 58 12.89 28.92 -14.46
CA SER A 58 12.20 27.86 -15.21
C SER A 58 13.15 26.78 -15.69
N LEU A 59 14.34 27.16 -16.18
CA LEU A 59 15.40 26.23 -16.57
C LEU A 59 15.92 25.44 -15.36
N THR A 60 16.09 26.09 -14.21
CA THR A 60 16.58 25.43 -12.99
C THR A 60 15.54 24.45 -12.45
N LEU A 61 14.26 24.82 -12.42
CA LEU A 61 13.17 23.91 -12.05
C LEU A 61 13.05 22.73 -13.03
N PHE A 62 13.26 22.98 -14.33
CA PHE A 62 13.26 21.92 -15.35
C PHE A 62 14.43 20.94 -15.17
N ILE A 63 15.65 21.44 -14.97
CA ILE A 63 16.84 20.62 -14.68
C ILE A 63 16.64 19.83 -13.38
N PHE A 64 16.09 20.47 -12.35
CA PHE A 64 15.75 19.80 -11.09
C PHE A 64 14.75 18.66 -11.31
N LEU A 65 13.69 18.89 -12.09
CA LEU A 65 12.71 17.87 -12.42
C LEU A 65 13.36 16.68 -13.14
N LEU A 66 14.24 16.93 -14.11
CA LEU A 66 14.97 15.88 -14.82
C LEU A 66 15.92 15.09 -13.91
N TYR A 67 16.58 15.76 -12.97
CA TYR A 67 17.44 15.13 -11.98
C TYR A 67 16.63 14.29 -10.97
N TRP A 68 15.53 14.85 -10.46
CA TRP A 68 14.64 14.18 -9.50
C TRP A 68 14.01 12.91 -10.09
N THR A 69 13.64 12.97 -11.37
CA THR A 69 13.03 11.85 -12.09
C THR A 69 14.04 10.90 -12.74
N ARG A 70 15.36 11.09 -12.55
CA ARG A 70 16.40 10.31 -13.26
C ARG A 70 16.38 8.82 -12.96
N HIS A 71 15.93 8.45 -11.76
CA HIS A 71 15.80 7.06 -11.29
C HIS A 71 14.37 6.52 -11.44
N ALA A 72 13.44 7.34 -11.90
CA ALA A 72 12.08 6.90 -12.18
C ALA A 72 12.04 6.14 -13.51
N GLU A 73 11.04 5.26 -13.65
CA GLU A 73 10.77 4.59 -14.92
C GLU A 73 10.62 5.61 -16.05
N MET A 74 11.11 5.27 -17.25
CA MET A 74 11.15 6.18 -18.40
C MET A 74 9.77 6.78 -18.72
N ARG A 75 8.69 5.98 -18.60
CA ARG A 75 7.30 6.44 -18.78
C ARG A 75 6.88 7.46 -17.72
N LEU A 76 7.15 7.18 -16.45
CA LEU A 76 6.88 8.09 -15.33
C LEU A 76 7.65 9.40 -15.48
N ARG A 77 8.93 9.33 -15.84
CA ARG A 77 9.77 10.49 -16.13
C ARG A 77 9.18 11.35 -17.25
N PHE A 78 8.85 10.74 -18.38
CA PHE A 78 8.27 11.46 -19.53
C PHE A 78 6.93 12.11 -19.17
N THR A 79 6.09 11.42 -18.41
CA THR A 79 4.77 11.91 -18.02
C THR A 79 4.87 13.04 -17.00
N ALA A 80 5.75 12.93 -16.00
CA ALA A 80 6.02 13.99 -15.04
C ALA A 80 6.56 15.27 -15.70
N VAL A 81 7.45 15.12 -16.67
CA VAL A 81 7.94 16.24 -17.49
C VAL A 81 6.79 16.87 -18.26
N LEU A 82 6.03 16.08 -19.03
CA LEU A 82 4.92 16.58 -19.85
C LEU A 82 3.88 17.36 -19.03
N ILE A 83 3.59 16.88 -17.82
CA ILE A 83 2.63 17.52 -16.91
C ILE A 83 3.18 18.82 -16.31
N ALA A 84 4.48 18.88 -16.01
CA ALA A 84 5.08 20.04 -15.38
C ALA A 84 5.33 21.20 -16.37
N VAL A 85 5.47 20.93 -17.67
CA VAL A 85 5.78 21.95 -18.68
C VAL A 85 4.78 23.12 -18.68
N PRO A 86 3.44 22.90 -18.67
CA PRO A 86 2.49 24.01 -18.62
C PRO A 86 2.65 24.93 -17.41
N ALA A 87 2.88 24.39 -16.21
CA ALA A 87 3.13 25.20 -15.02
C ALA A 87 4.41 26.01 -15.18
N LEU A 88 5.50 25.39 -15.65
CA LEU A 88 6.76 26.09 -15.87
C LEU A 88 6.58 27.24 -16.86
N VAL A 89 5.98 26.98 -18.02
CA VAL A 89 5.74 27.99 -19.07
C VAL A 89 4.80 29.10 -18.59
N GLY A 90 3.70 28.75 -17.91
CA GLY A 90 2.76 29.75 -17.39
C GLY A 90 3.38 30.65 -16.33
N ILE A 91 4.18 30.07 -15.42
CA ILE A 91 4.95 30.82 -14.42
C ILE A 91 5.97 31.74 -15.12
N SER A 92 6.70 31.25 -16.13
CA SER A 92 7.64 32.10 -16.88
C SER A 92 6.95 33.28 -17.56
N LEU A 93 5.86 33.01 -18.28
CA LEU A 93 5.13 34.02 -19.05
C LEU A 93 4.48 35.06 -18.14
N GLY A 94 3.85 34.61 -17.04
CA GLY A 94 3.25 35.51 -16.05
C GLY A 94 4.29 36.42 -15.38
N MET A 95 5.51 35.93 -15.13
CA MET A 95 6.63 36.77 -14.67
C MET A 95 7.09 37.73 -15.77
N ILE A 96 7.19 37.28 -17.03
CA ILE A 96 7.65 38.11 -18.16
C ILE A 96 6.70 39.27 -18.45
N ARG A 97 5.39 39.00 -18.42
CA ARG A 97 4.35 39.97 -18.80
C ARG A 97 3.72 40.67 -17.59
N GLY A 98 4.13 40.33 -16.37
CA GLY A 98 3.56 40.86 -15.13
C GLY A 98 2.09 40.50 -14.93
N ASN A 99 1.62 39.40 -15.54
CA ASN A 99 0.20 39.04 -15.60
C ASN A 99 -0.06 37.71 -14.88
N VAL A 100 -0.79 37.79 -13.77
CA VAL A 100 -1.15 36.61 -12.94
C VAL A 100 -2.01 35.61 -13.71
N SER A 101 -2.81 36.06 -14.69
CA SER A 101 -3.70 35.17 -15.44
C SER A 101 -2.93 34.09 -16.22
N GLU A 102 -1.73 34.39 -16.75
CA GLU A 102 -0.91 33.43 -17.49
C GLU A 102 -0.32 32.35 -16.57
N THR A 103 0.08 32.74 -15.36
CA THR A 103 0.48 31.82 -14.30
C THR A 103 -0.67 30.88 -13.93
N LEU A 104 -1.88 31.42 -13.73
CA LEU A 104 -3.06 30.63 -13.38
C LEU A 104 -3.45 29.65 -14.48
N ILE A 105 -3.34 30.03 -15.76
CA ILE A 105 -3.61 29.14 -16.90
C ILE A 105 -2.62 27.96 -16.92
N GLY A 106 -1.32 28.22 -16.78
CA GLY A 106 -0.31 27.15 -16.81
C GLY A 106 -0.41 26.18 -15.62
N VAL A 107 -0.63 26.71 -14.43
CA VAL A 107 -0.86 25.92 -13.22
C VAL A 107 -2.18 25.13 -13.33
N GLY A 108 -3.26 25.78 -13.79
CA GLY A 108 -4.55 25.13 -14.02
C GLY A 108 -4.47 23.98 -15.04
N LEU A 109 -3.75 24.17 -16.14
CA LEU A 109 -3.52 23.13 -17.15
C LEU A 109 -2.71 21.96 -16.57
N THR A 110 -1.73 22.23 -15.71
CA THR A 110 -0.97 21.19 -14.98
C THR A 110 -1.89 20.36 -14.09
N PHE A 111 -2.77 21.01 -13.31
CA PHE A 111 -3.76 20.31 -12.48
C PHE A 111 -4.74 19.49 -13.32
N LEU A 112 -5.18 20.02 -14.46
CA LEU A 112 -6.02 19.29 -15.39
C LEU A 112 -5.29 18.05 -15.95
N LEU A 113 -4.04 18.18 -16.37
CA LEU A 113 -3.26 17.06 -16.88
C LEU A 113 -2.99 15.99 -15.80
N LEU A 114 -2.73 16.40 -14.55
CA LEU A 114 -2.66 15.47 -13.41
C LEU A 114 -3.98 14.73 -13.20
N PHE A 115 -5.11 15.44 -13.27
CA PHE A 115 -6.43 14.84 -13.14
C PHE A 115 -6.74 13.85 -14.27
N LEU A 116 -6.44 14.21 -15.51
CA LEU A 116 -6.63 13.35 -16.68
C LEU A 116 -5.69 12.14 -16.60
N GLN A 117 -4.41 12.34 -16.30
CA GLN A 117 -3.46 11.24 -16.12
C GLN A 117 -3.97 10.26 -15.07
N ARG A 118 -4.39 10.73 -13.89
CA ARG A 118 -4.93 9.86 -12.84
C ARG A 118 -6.16 9.08 -13.32
N THR A 119 -7.04 9.73 -14.08
CA THR A 119 -8.29 9.14 -14.56
C THR A 119 -8.07 8.11 -15.66
N PHE A 120 -7.13 8.35 -16.58
CA PHE A 120 -6.87 7.48 -17.74
C PHE A 120 -5.75 6.45 -17.50
N ASN A 121 -4.90 6.61 -16.49
CA ASN A 121 -3.85 5.65 -16.17
C ASN A 121 -4.40 4.34 -15.57
N THR A 122 -5.62 4.36 -15.01
CA THR A 122 -6.29 3.14 -14.54
C THR A 122 -7.24 2.62 -15.62
N PRO A 123 -7.10 1.38 -16.12
CA PRO A 123 -8.04 0.82 -17.10
C PRO A 123 -9.48 0.89 -16.57
N ILE A 124 -10.42 1.38 -17.39
CA ILE A 124 -11.84 1.44 -17.00
C ILE A 124 -12.34 0.03 -16.65
N SER A 125 -11.93 -0.96 -17.44
CA SER A 125 -12.20 -2.38 -17.21
C SER A 125 -11.71 -2.85 -15.84
N TYR A 126 -10.55 -2.40 -15.35
CA TYR A 126 -10.08 -2.69 -13.99
C TYR A 126 -11.01 -2.09 -12.93
N ARG A 127 -11.42 -0.83 -13.09
CA ARG A 127 -12.29 -0.16 -12.11
C ARG A 127 -13.64 -0.86 -11.99
N VAL A 128 -14.19 -1.33 -13.11
CA VAL A 128 -15.44 -2.10 -13.12
C VAL A 128 -15.19 -3.51 -12.58
N ALA A 129 -14.09 -4.17 -12.96
CA ALA A 129 -13.70 -5.47 -12.43
C ALA A 129 -13.61 -5.46 -10.91
N PHE A 130 -12.97 -4.44 -10.33
CA PHE A 130 -12.83 -4.31 -8.88
C PHE A 130 -14.18 -4.13 -8.17
N ARG A 131 -15.11 -3.37 -8.76
CA ARG A 131 -16.48 -3.25 -8.20
C ARG A 131 -17.24 -4.57 -8.28
N ARG A 132 -17.12 -5.29 -9.40
CA ARG A 132 -17.76 -6.61 -9.60
C ARG A 132 -17.19 -7.65 -8.64
N PHE A 133 -15.87 -7.68 -8.49
CA PHE A 133 -15.19 -8.51 -7.50
C PHE A 133 -15.75 -8.24 -6.11
N ARG A 134 -15.80 -6.98 -5.68
CA ARG A 134 -16.38 -6.58 -4.38
C ARG A 134 -17.85 -6.96 -4.21
N ALA A 135 -18.61 -7.07 -5.29
CA ALA A 135 -20.00 -7.49 -5.29
C ALA A 135 -20.19 -9.02 -5.35
N GLY A 136 -19.11 -9.80 -5.43
CA GLY A 136 -19.16 -11.27 -5.51
C GLY A 136 -19.27 -11.85 -6.91
N ASP A 137 -19.38 -10.99 -7.93
CA ASP A 137 -19.52 -11.39 -9.32
C ASP A 137 -18.13 -11.74 -9.90
N MET A 138 -17.61 -12.90 -9.50
CA MET A 138 -16.25 -13.37 -9.81
C MET A 138 -16.06 -13.62 -11.32
N GLU A 139 -17.08 -14.13 -12.00
CA GLU A 139 -17.02 -14.44 -13.44
C GLU A 139 -16.90 -13.16 -14.28
N THR A 140 -17.76 -12.17 -14.01
CA THR A 140 -17.68 -10.88 -14.70
C THR A 140 -16.41 -10.13 -14.32
N ALA A 141 -16.00 -10.20 -13.04
CA ALA A 141 -14.75 -9.59 -12.59
C ALA A 141 -13.54 -10.16 -13.32
N LEU A 142 -13.46 -11.48 -13.50
CA LEU A 142 -12.36 -12.13 -14.22
C LEU A 142 -12.32 -11.71 -15.69
N THR A 143 -13.47 -11.73 -16.37
CA THR A 143 -13.56 -11.31 -17.77
C THR A 143 -13.10 -9.85 -17.96
N LEU A 144 -13.49 -8.97 -17.03
CA LEU A 144 -13.12 -7.56 -17.07
C LEU A 144 -11.66 -7.34 -16.70
N VAL A 145 -11.10 -8.11 -15.77
CA VAL A 145 -9.69 -7.99 -15.40
C VAL A 145 -8.79 -8.44 -16.54
N ASP A 146 -9.15 -9.47 -17.29
CA ASP A 146 -8.40 -9.88 -18.49
C ASP A 146 -8.46 -8.82 -19.59
N LYS A 147 -9.62 -8.18 -19.80
CA LYS A 147 -9.71 -6.98 -20.67
C LYS A 147 -8.83 -5.83 -20.19
N ALA A 148 -8.70 -5.65 -18.87
CA ALA A 148 -7.80 -4.63 -18.30
C ALA A 148 -6.32 -4.95 -18.56
N ILE A 149 -5.95 -6.23 -18.46
CA ILE A 149 -4.59 -6.70 -18.78
C ILE A 149 -4.30 -6.53 -20.28
N GLN A 150 -5.25 -6.85 -21.16
CA GLN A 150 -5.11 -6.63 -22.60
C GLN A 150 -4.94 -5.15 -22.94
N ALA A 151 -5.72 -4.28 -22.31
CA ALA A 151 -5.63 -2.84 -22.53
C ALA A 151 -4.29 -2.27 -22.02
N ARG A 152 -3.82 -2.75 -20.85
CA ARG A 152 -2.62 -2.27 -20.17
C ARG A 152 -1.84 -3.42 -19.54
N PRO A 153 -0.96 -4.09 -20.29
CA PRO A 153 -0.18 -5.23 -19.79
C PRO A 153 0.83 -4.88 -18.68
N ASP A 154 1.15 -3.60 -18.50
CA ASP A 154 2.07 -3.07 -17.48
C ASP A 154 1.39 -2.73 -16.15
N PHE A 155 0.05 -2.74 -16.11
CA PHE A 155 -0.71 -2.36 -14.92
C PHE A 155 -0.79 -3.51 -13.91
N TRP A 156 0.15 -3.52 -12.96
CA TRP A 156 0.34 -4.58 -11.97
C TRP A 156 -0.90 -4.86 -11.11
N GLU A 157 -1.72 -3.84 -10.82
CA GLU A 157 -2.94 -3.99 -10.02
C GLU A 157 -3.96 -4.92 -10.67
N SER A 158 -3.99 -5.00 -12.02
CA SER A 158 -4.86 -5.95 -12.72
C SER A 158 -4.45 -7.40 -12.46
N TYR A 159 -3.15 -7.69 -12.45
CA TYR A 159 -2.64 -9.03 -12.12
C TYR A 159 -2.87 -9.37 -10.65
N GLN A 160 -2.70 -8.38 -9.75
CA GLN A 160 -3.01 -8.53 -8.34
C GLN A 160 -4.50 -8.86 -8.13
N LEU A 161 -5.41 -8.11 -8.77
CA LEU A 161 -6.84 -8.36 -8.67
C LEU A 161 -7.20 -9.74 -9.25
N ARG A 162 -6.60 -10.13 -10.38
CA ARG A 162 -6.78 -11.48 -10.94
C ARG A 162 -6.33 -12.57 -9.98
N ALA A 163 -5.21 -12.38 -9.29
CA ALA A 163 -4.74 -13.30 -8.27
C ALA A 163 -5.75 -13.43 -7.11
N LEU A 164 -6.30 -12.31 -6.63
CA LEU A 164 -7.33 -12.31 -5.59
C LEU A 164 -8.63 -12.99 -6.06
N ILE A 165 -9.05 -12.80 -7.31
CA ILE A 165 -10.22 -13.50 -7.88
C ILE A 165 -9.98 -15.01 -7.89
N TYR A 166 -8.84 -15.47 -8.39
CA TYR A 166 -8.51 -16.91 -8.40
C TYR A 166 -8.35 -17.49 -7.00
N LEU A 167 -7.76 -16.73 -6.08
CA LEU A 167 -7.67 -17.12 -4.68
C LEU A 167 -9.08 -17.38 -4.15
N THR A 168 -10.04 -16.49 -4.42
CA THR A 168 -11.45 -16.67 -4.04
C THR A 168 -12.13 -17.87 -4.65
N GLN A 169 -11.73 -18.26 -5.85
CA GLN A 169 -12.20 -19.50 -6.48
C GLN A 169 -11.45 -20.74 -5.98
N LEU A 170 -10.56 -20.61 -4.99
CA LEU A 170 -9.64 -21.64 -4.49
C LEU A 170 -8.73 -22.22 -5.59
N ASP A 171 -8.55 -21.49 -6.69
CA ASP A 171 -7.61 -21.84 -7.75
C ASP A 171 -6.23 -21.28 -7.45
N PHE A 172 -5.59 -21.96 -6.51
CA PHE A 172 -4.26 -21.63 -5.99
C PHE A 172 -3.19 -21.53 -7.09
N SER A 173 -3.21 -22.45 -8.06
CA SER A 173 -2.24 -22.46 -9.16
C SER A 173 -2.31 -21.21 -10.04
N ARG A 174 -3.52 -20.77 -10.41
CA ARG A 174 -3.70 -19.53 -11.20
C ARG A 174 -3.53 -18.28 -10.35
N ALA A 175 -3.85 -18.34 -9.06
CA ALA A 175 -3.60 -17.26 -8.11
C ALA A 175 -2.10 -16.99 -7.95
N GLU A 176 -1.28 -18.03 -7.70
CA GLU A 176 0.18 -17.90 -7.55
C GLU A 176 0.80 -17.30 -8.82
N ARG A 177 0.40 -17.79 -10.00
CA ARG A 177 0.89 -17.28 -11.28
C ARG A 177 0.59 -15.80 -11.44
N SER A 178 -0.66 -15.38 -11.20
CA SER A 178 -1.07 -13.99 -11.34
C SER A 178 -0.39 -13.07 -10.30
N ALA A 179 -0.20 -13.56 -9.07
CA ALA A 179 0.52 -12.82 -8.03
C ALA A 179 2.00 -12.62 -8.40
N LYS A 180 2.67 -13.67 -8.92
CA LYS A 180 4.04 -13.58 -9.42
C LYS A 180 4.17 -12.65 -10.63
N GLU A 181 3.19 -12.63 -11.52
CA GLU A 181 3.13 -11.64 -12.59
C GLU A 181 3.06 -10.24 -12.01
N ALA A 182 2.17 -9.96 -11.04
CA ALA A 182 2.09 -8.65 -10.40
C ALA A 182 3.45 -8.21 -9.81
N VAL A 183 4.16 -9.12 -9.11
CA VAL A 183 5.52 -8.89 -8.60
C VAL A 183 6.50 -8.57 -9.73
N ALA A 184 6.49 -9.33 -10.82
CA ALA A 184 7.38 -9.09 -11.95
C ALA A 184 7.16 -7.74 -12.64
N ARG A 185 5.93 -7.21 -12.63
CA ARG A 185 5.61 -5.90 -13.22
C ARG A 185 5.98 -4.75 -12.28
N LYS A 186 5.83 -4.94 -10.96
CA LYS A 186 6.20 -3.91 -9.98
C LYS A 186 6.83 -4.50 -8.72
N PRO A 187 8.15 -4.80 -8.74
CA PRO A 187 8.84 -5.46 -7.62
C PRO A 187 8.92 -4.63 -6.33
N HIS A 188 8.64 -3.32 -6.39
CA HIS A 188 8.67 -2.43 -5.23
C HIS A 188 7.26 -2.07 -4.70
N ALA A 189 6.20 -2.68 -5.25
CA ALA A 189 4.85 -2.48 -4.73
C ALA A 189 4.60 -3.43 -3.55
N HIS A 190 4.67 -2.93 -2.31
CA HIS A 190 4.37 -3.73 -1.12
C HIS A 190 3.06 -4.57 -1.19
N PRO A 191 1.94 -4.12 -1.83
CA PRO A 191 0.73 -4.92 -1.88
C PRO A 191 0.86 -6.23 -2.67
N VAL A 192 1.78 -6.31 -3.64
CA VAL A 192 1.94 -7.54 -4.45
C VAL A 192 2.48 -8.70 -3.65
N TYR A 193 3.40 -8.43 -2.70
CA TYR A 193 3.94 -9.44 -1.81
C TYR A 193 2.93 -9.86 -0.75
N ASN A 194 2.08 -8.94 -0.29
CA ASN A 194 0.97 -9.30 0.58
C ASN A 194 -0.02 -10.26 -0.11
N THR A 195 -0.36 -10.00 -1.38
CA THR A 195 -1.21 -10.92 -2.16
C THR A 195 -0.53 -12.27 -2.37
N LEU A 196 0.76 -12.29 -2.71
CA LEU A 196 1.51 -13.54 -2.86
C LEU A 196 1.57 -14.33 -1.54
N GLY A 197 1.78 -13.65 -0.42
CA GLY A 197 1.76 -14.25 0.91
C GLY A 197 0.40 -14.84 1.27
N GLN A 198 -0.70 -14.16 0.94
CA GLN A 198 -2.06 -14.69 1.13
C GLN A 198 -2.31 -15.95 0.29
N VAL A 199 -1.82 -16.00 -0.95
CA VAL A 199 -1.91 -17.21 -1.79
C VAL A 199 -1.17 -18.36 -1.12
N PHE A 200 0.08 -18.15 -0.68
CA PHE A 200 0.84 -19.20 -0.01
C PHE A 200 0.25 -19.62 1.34
N LEU A 201 -0.32 -18.68 2.09
CA LEU A 201 -1.00 -18.96 3.35
C LEU A 201 -2.21 -19.87 3.13
N ALA A 202 -3.02 -19.58 2.11
CA ALA A 202 -4.17 -20.40 1.74
C ALA A 202 -3.78 -21.79 1.21
N GLU A 203 -2.64 -21.89 0.52
CA GLU A 203 -2.03 -23.17 0.11
C GLU A 203 -1.33 -23.93 1.25
N ALA A 204 -1.36 -23.42 2.49
CA ALA A 204 -0.62 -23.95 3.65
C ALA A 204 0.91 -24.04 3.46
N ARG A 205 1.47 -23.24 2.54
CA ARG A 205 2.91 -23.10 2.30
C ARG A 205 3.48 -21.98 3.16
N PHE A 206 3.46 -22.19 4.48
CA PHE A 206 3.71 -21.15 5.46
C PHE A 206 5.09 -20.49 5.34
N ASP A 207 6.16 -21.24 5.08
CA ASP A 207 7.51 -20.66 4.96
C ASP A 207 7.59 -19.60 3.83
N LYS A 208 6.90 -19.86 2.71
CA LYS A 208 6.85 -18.92 1.57
C LYS A 208 5.90 -17.75 1.84
N ALA A 209 4.83 -18.00 2.61
CA ALA A 209 3.92 -16.95 3.04
C ALA A 209 4.64 -15.95 3.96
N GLU A 210 5.40 -16.46 4.94
CA GLU A 210 6.22 -15.66 5.84
C GLU A 210 7.26 -14.83 5.08
N GLU A 211 8.00 -15.43 4.14
CA GLU A 211 8.95 -14.70 3.29
C GLU A 211 8.24 -13.56 2.53
N SER A 212 7.07 -13.84 1.97
CA SER A 212 6.30 -12.85 1.20
C SER A 212 5.79 -11.70 2.10
N PHE A 213 5.26 -11.99 3.28
CA PHE A 213 4.83 -10.97 4.23
C PHE A 213 6.02 -10.16 4.78
N ALA A 214 7.17 -10.81 5.01
CA ALA A 214 8.40 -10.13 5.40
C ALA A 214 8.88 -9.16 4.31
N GLN A 215 8.79 -9.52 3.03
CA GLN A 215 9.08 -8.60 1.92
C GLN A 215 8.08 -7.42 1.87
N ALA A 216 6.79 -7.69 2.10
CA ALA A 216 5.77 -6.63 2.17
C ALA A 216 6.07 -5.64 3.31
N LEU A 217 6.45 -6.14 4.48
CA LEU A 217 6.84 -5.35 5.65
C LEU A 217 8.19 -4.66 5.49
N ALA A 218 9.13 -5.23 4.74
CA ALA A 218 10.39 -4.56 4.42
C ALA A 218 10.15 -3.30 3.56
N LEU A 219 9.16 -3.36 2.65
CA LEU A 219 8.77 -2.23 1.82
C LEU A 219 7.85 -1.25 2.55
N GLU A 220 6.98 -1.73 3.44
CA GLU A 220 6.06 -0.91 4.24
C GLU A 220 6.04 -1.39 5.71
N PRO A 221 7.00 -0.94 6.56
CA PRO A 221 7.19 -1.47 7.92
C PRO A 221 6.04 -1.19 8.88
N GLY A 222 5.28 -0.11 8.65
CA GLY A 222 4.19 0.34 9.52
C GLY A 222 2.83 -0.27 9.19
N ASN A 223 2.74 -1.21 8.25
CA ASN A 223 1.45 -1.74 7.83
C ASN A 223 0.90 -2.80 8.81
N ALA A 224 -0.04 -2.39 9.65
CA ALA A 224 -0.71 -3.25 10.63
C ALA A 224 -1.36 -4.50 9.99
N LEU A 225 -1.92 -4.39 8.78
CA LEU A 225 -2.55 -5.51 8.09
C LEU A 225 -1.50 -6.57 7.67
N TYR A 226 -0.31 -6.15 7.26
CA TYR A 226 0.76 -7.08 6.89
C TYR A 226 1.33 -7.79 8.13
N ARG A 227 1.42 -7.09 9.27
CA ARG A 227 1.75 -7.70 10.56
C ARG A 227 0.71 -8.72 11.00
N TYR A 228 -0.57 -8.41 10.82
CA TYR A 228 -1.66 -9.36 11.07
C TYR A 228 -1.53 -10.63 10.23
N HIS A 229 -1.30 -10.50 8.92
CA HIS A 229 -1.13 -11.67 8.05
C HIS A 229 0.12 -12.49 8.39
N LEU A 230 1.21 -11.85 8.80
CA LEU A 230 2.40 -12.54 9.33
C LEU A 230 2.06 -13.32 10.61
N GLY A 231 1.33 -12.70 11.55
CA GLY A 231 0.85 -13.37 12.77
C GLY A 231 -0.02 -14.60 12.48
N LEU A 232 -0.90 -14.51 11.48
CA LEU A 232 -1.68 -15.67 11.02
C LEU A 232 -0.79 -16.81 10.50
N CYS A 233 0.25 -16.48 9.74
CA CYS A 233 1.20 -17.46 9.24
C CYS A 233 1.94 -18.16 10.38
N GLN A 234 2.48 -17.39 11.33
CA GLN A 234 3.19 -17.90 12.50
C GLN A 234 2.28 -18.75 13.40
N TYR A 235 1.03 -18.32 13.59
CA TYR A 235 0.03 -19.10 14.31
C TYR A 235 -0.19 -20.48 13.67
N ARG A 236 -0.29 -20.54 12.34
CA ARG A 236 -0.49 -21.82 11.61
C ARG A 236 0.74 -22.72 11.64
N GLN A 237 1.94 -22.15 11.79
CA GLN A 237 3.18 -22.88 12.05
C GLN A 237 3.35 -23.30 13.52
N ALA A 238 2.38 -23.00 14.39
CA ALA A 238 2.47 -23.16 15.86
C ALA A 238 3.63 -22.37 16.51
N ALA A 239 4.16 -21.35 15.83
CA ALA A 239 5.11 -20.39 16.38
C ALA A 239 4.38 -19.34 17.23
N TYR A 240 3.68 -19.80 18.28
CA TYR A 240 2.74 -18.98 19.04
C TYR A 240 3.40 -17.75 19.69
N ARG A 241 4.65 -17.87 20.16
CA ARG A 241 5.36 -16.75 20.79
C ARG A 241 5.67 -15.63 19.79
N ASP A 242 6.03 -15.98 18.56
CA ASP A 242 6.26 -15.00 17.50
C ASP A 242 4.93 -14.39 17.01
N ALA A 243 3.89 -15.22 16.90
CA ALA A 243 2.55 -14.79 16.53
C ALA A 243 1.97 -13.76 17.52
N VAL A 244 2.18 -13.94 18.84
CA VAL A 244 1.81 -12.96 19.88
C VAL A 244 2.42 -11.59 19.56
N GLY A 245 3.73 -11.54 19.28
CA GLY A 245 4.41 -10.30 18.93
C GLY A 245 3.81 -9.64 17.68
N SER A 246 3.59 -10.42 16.62
CA SER A 246 3.00 -9.93 15.38
C SER A 246 1.57 -9.40 15.56
N PHE A 247 0.72 -10.07 16.33
CA PHE A 247 -0.64 -9.61 16.59
C PHE A 247 -0.68 -8.37 17.49
N MET A 248 0.17 -8.30 18.52
CA MET A 248 0.29 -7.10 19.35
C MET A 248 0.75 -5.89 18.53
N GLU A 249 1.75 -6.07 17.66
CA GLU A 249 2.19 -5.02 16.74
C GLU A 249 1.07 -4.59 15.79
N ALA A 250 0.32 -5.55 15.22
CA ALA A 250 -0.81 -5.27 14.34
C ALA A 250 -1.91 -4.45 15.05
N ILE A 251 -2.29 -4.84 16.27
CA ILE A 251 -3.29 -4.13 17.08
C ILE A 251 -2.80 -2.72 17.41
N SER A 252 -1.53 -2.58 17.81
CA SER A 252 -0.93 -1.27 18.14
C SER A 252 -0.83 -0.34 16.93
N GLY A 253 -0.62 -0.91 15.74
CA GLY A 253 -0.53 -0.17 14.47
C GLY A 253 -1.87 0.33 13.93
N SER A 254 -2.97 0.09 14.66
CA SER A 254 -4.35 0.42 14.29
C SER A 254 -4.81 -0.28 13.00
N LEU A 255 -5.57 -1.35 13.17
CA LEU A 255 -6.21 -2.05 12.05
C LEU A 255 -7.41 -1.23 11.57
N ARG A 256 -7.44 -0.95 10.26
CA ARG A 256 -8.45 -0.07 9.67
C ARG A 256 -9.88 -0.63 9.73
N PHE A 257 -10.02 -1.95 9.73
CA PHE A 257 -11.31 -2.62 9.69
C PHE A 257 -11.53 -3.39 11.00
N LEU A 258 -12.73 -3.26 11.56
CA LEU A 258 -13.11 -3.81 12.85
C LEU A 258 -12.97 -5.34 12.87
N GLU A 259 -13.25 -5.98 11.74
CA GLU A 259 -13.16 -7.42 11.56
C GLU A 259 -11.73 -7.93 11.75
N TYR A 260 -10.73 -7.22 11.20
CA TYR A 260 -9.33 -7.59 11.40
C TYR A 260 -8.87 -7.34 12.84
N GLU A 261 -9.36 -6.28 13.47
CA GLU A 261 -9.03 -6.00 14.87
C GLU A 261 -9.57 -7.08 15.80
N LEU A 262 -10.83 -7.48 15.61
CA LEU A 262 -11.43 -8.58 16.37
C LEU A 262 -10.69 -9.90 16.13
N GLN A 263 -10.35 -10.21 14.88
CA GLN A 263 -9.57 -11.42 14.57
C GLN A 263 -8.18 -11.37 15.20
N ALA A 264 -7.49 -10.23 15.14
CA ALA A 264 -6.17 -10.11 15.74
C ALA A 264 -6.22 -10.38 17.25
N HIS A 265 -7.22 -9.87 17.96
CA HIS A 265 -7.42 -10.18 19.38
C HIS A 265 -7.77 -11.66 19.60
N TYR A 266 -8.63 -12.24 18.77
CA TYR A 266 -8.99 -13.66 18.83
C TYR A 266 -7.78 -14.59 18.65
N TYR A 267 -6.98 -14.35 17.62
CA TYR A 267 -5.77 -15.15 17.37
C TYR A 267 -4.70 -14.89 18.43
N LEU A 268 -4.58 -13.67 18.95
CA LEU A 268 -3.73 -13.37 20.10
C LEU A 268 -4.15 -14.17 21.34
N TRP A 269 -5.45 -14.18 21.66
CA TRP A 269 -6.00 -14.99 22.76
C TRP A 269 -5.68 -16.48 22.59
N ARG A 270 -5.90 -17.05 21.39
CA ARG A 270 -5.56 -18.46 21.12
C ARG A 270 -4.07 -18.75 21.26
N CYS A 271 -3.19 -17.84 20.82
CA CYS A 271 -1.75 -18.00 21.03
C CYS A 271 -1.40 -18.05 22.52
N LEU A 272 -1.96 -17.13 23.32
CA LEU A 272 -1.69 -17.04 24.76
C LEU A 272 -2.24 -18.26 25.52
N ALA A 273 -3.42 -18.75 25.13
CA ALA A 273 -3.98 -19.98 25.65
C ALA A 273 -3.08 -21.20 25.33
N ALA A 274 -2.59 -21.30 24.10
CA ALA A 274 -1.67 -22.37 23.69
C ALA A 274 -0.31 -22.30 24.41
N LEU A 275 0.14 -21.09 24.78
CA LEU A 275 1.36 -20.85 25.57
C LEU A 275 1.17 -21.05 27.09
N GLN A 276 -0.06 -21.32 27.55
CA GLN A 276 -0.40 -21.41 28.98
C GLN A 276 -0.10 -20.12 29.75
N GLU A 277 -0.40 -18.96 29.13
CA GLU A 277 -0.27 -17.62 29.75
C GLU A 277 -1.68 -17.04 30.08
N PRO A 278 -2.40 -17.61 31.09
CA PRO A 278 -3.83 -17.34 31.32
C PRO A 278 -4.13 -15.89 31.73
N ASP A 279 -3.25 -15.24 32.48
CA ASP A 279 -3.46 -13.86 32.93
C ASP A 279 -3.53 -12.88 31.74
N GLN A 280 -2.62 -13.06 30.78
CA GLN A 280 -2.62 -12.27 29.55
C GLN A 280 -3.79 -12.65 28.65
N ALA A 281 -4.11 -13.95 28.54
CA ALA A 281 -5.26 -14.41 27.76
C ALA A 281 -6.58 -13.79 28.28
N ASN A 282 -6.79 -13.76 29.60
CA ASN A 282 -7.96 -13.15 30.22
C ASN A 282 -8.03 -11.64 29.93
N THR A 283 -6.90 -10.94 30.00
CA THR A 283 -6.82 -9.51 29.63
C THR A 283 -7.26 -9.27 28.18
N VAL A 284 -6.87 -10.15 27.25
CA VAL A 284 -7.28 -10.06 25.84
C VAL A 284 -8.75 -10.40 25.68
N LEU A 285 -9.26 -11.38 26.43
CA LEU A 285 -10.68 -11.75 26.43
C LEU A 285 -11.57 -10.60 26.89
N GLU A 286 -11.19 -9.88 27.95
CA GLU A 286 -11.89 -8.67 28.41
C GLU A 286 -11.94 -7.59 27.31
N LYS A 287 -10.85 -7.39 26.59
CA LYS A 287 -10.84 -6.48 25.43
C LYS A 287 -11.75 -6.97 24.31
N MET A 288 -11.81 -8.27 24.06
CA MET A 288 -12.70 -8.86 23.06
C MET A 288 -14.19 -8.70 23.43
N GLN A 289 -14.55 -8.68 24.72
CA GLN A 289 -15.92 -8.44 25.17
C GLN A 289 -16.45 -7.06 24.73
N ALA A 290 -15.59 -6.06 24.59
CA ALA A 290 -15.99 -4.76 24.05
C ALA A 290 -16.53 -4.85 22.61
N PHE A 291 -16.14 -5.87 21.85
CA PHE A 291 -16.61 -6.11 20.49
C PHE A 291 -17.89 -6.96 20.45
N ALA A 292 -18.31 -7.59 21.56
CA ALA A 292 -19.44 -8.50 21.62
C ALA A 292 -20.76 -7.95 21.02
N PRO A 293 -21.14 -6.68 21.24
CA PRO A 293 -22.34 -6.11 20.60
C PRO A 293 -22.25 -6.04 19.06
N GLY A 294 -21.03 -5.98 18.51
CA GLY A 294 -20.78 -5.91 17.07
C GLY A 294 -20.65 -7.28 16.39
N VAL A 295 -20.44 -8.36 17.14
CA VAL A 295 -20.23 -9.71 16.57
C VAL A 295 -21.42 -10.18 15.71
N PRO A 296 -22.70 -10.02 16.12
CA PRO A 296 -23.83 -10.39 15.27
C PRO A 296 -23.90 -9.58 13.97
N LEU A 297 -23.50 -8.29 14.01
CA LEU A 297 -23.41 -7.47 12.80
C LEU A 297 -22.31 -7.96 11.87
N ILE A 298 -21.13 -8.29 12.41
CA ILE A 298 -20.01 -8.83 11.64
C ILE A 298 -20.42 -10.17 11.00
N GLN A 299 -21.07 -11.07 11.76
CA GLN A 299 -21.61 -12.33 11.24
C GLN A 299 -22.64 -12.09 10.11
N ALA A 300 -23.61 -11.20 10.33
CA ALA A 300 -24.61 -10.86 9.32
C ALA A 300 -23.98 -10.23 8.06
N GLN A 301 -22.93 -9.43 8.22
CA GLN A 301 -22.15 -8.90 7.11
C GLN A 301 -21.44 -10.03 6.36
N LEU A 302 -20.81 -10.97 7.07
CA LEU A 302 -20.08 -12.09 6.48
C LEU A 302 -20.95 -13.08 5.73
N VAL A 303 -22.20 -13.29 6.17
CA VAL A 303 -23.19 -14.11 5.44
C VAL A 303 -23.53 -13.50 4.08
N ASN A 304 -23.49 -12.16 3.97
CA ASN A 304 -23.78 -11.44 2.73
C ASN A 304 -22.52 -11.12 1.91
N GLN A 305 -21.33 -11.46 2.42
CA GLN A 305 -20.10 -11.32 1.65
C GLN A 305 -19.90 -12.54 0.75
N PRO A 306 -19.31 -12.34 -0.44
CA PRO A 306 -18.76 -13.43 -1.24
C PRO A 306 -17.78 -14.26 -0.40
N ASP A 307 -17.67 -15.57 -0.69
CA ASP A 307 -16.75 -16.51 0.00
C ASP A 307 -15.29 -16.19 -0.29
N TYR A 308 -14.80 -15.05 0.20
CA TYR A 308 -13.39 -14.71 0.09
C TYR A 308 -12.58 -15.62 1.04
N PRO A 309 -11.42 -16.13 0.64
CA PRO A 309 -10.65 -17.08 1.45
C PRO A 309 -10.13 -16.47 2.75
N HIS A 310 -9.88 -15.16 2.76
CA HIS A 310 -9.54 -14.44 3.98
C HIS A 310 -10.75 -14.24 4.91
N LEU A 311 -11.98 -14.27 4.37
CA LEU A 311 -13.22 -14.25 5.15
C LEU A 311 -13.71 -15.64 5.54
N GLY A 312 -13.31 -16.72 4.85
CA GLY A 312 -13.65 -18.09 5.24
C GLY A 312 -13.11 -18.45 6.63
N TYR A 313 -11.90 -17.99 6.97
CA TYR A 313 -11.39 -18.07 8.33
C TYR A 313 -12.24 -17.24 9.29
N LEU A 314 -12.60 -16.01 8.91
CA LEU A 314 -13.42 -15.15 9.75
C LEU A 314 -14.82 -15.73 10.02
N GLN A 315 -15.45 -16.38 9.05
CA GLN A 315 -16.73 -17.06 9.21
C GLN A 315 -16.62 -18.26 10.17
N ALA A 316 -15.57 -19.07 10.03
CA ALA A 316 -15.32 -20.20 10.93
C ALA A 316 -14.99 -19.71 12.37
N ASP A 317 -14.12 -18.71 12.48
CA ASP A 317 -13.73 -18.07 13.74
C ASP A 317 -14.95 -17.39 14.40
N ALA A 318 -15.88 -16.83 13.61
CA ALA A 318 -17.05 -16.13 14.13
C ALA A 318 -18.04 -17.03 14.89
N ALA A 319 -18.11 -18.32 14.57
CA ALA A 319 -18.94 -19.26 15.31
C ALA A 319 -18.39 -19.50 16.74
N GLU A 320 -17.08 -19.74 16.84
CA GLU A 320 -16.38 -19.87 18.11
C GLU A 320 -16.42 -18.57 18.91
N LEU A 321 -16.20 -17.42 18.26
CA LEU A 321 -16.31 -16.09 18.87
C LEU A 321 -17.69 -15.83 19.47
N SER A 322 -18.77 -16.25 18.82
CA SER A 322 -20.12 -16.08 19.35
C SER A 322 -20.38 -16.95 20.58
N GLN A 323 -19.83 -18.16 20.64
CA GLN A 323 -19.92 -18.98 21.84
C GLN A 323 -19.09 -18.37 22.98
N LEU A 324 -17.87 -17.95 22.66
CA LEU A 324 -16.90 -17.39 23.58
C LEU A 324 -17.36 -16.06 24.20
N LEU A 325 -17.99 -15.20 23.41
CA LEU A 325 -18.48 -13.88 23.86
C LEU A 325 -19.94 -13.91 24.35
N GLY A 326 -20.69 -14.97 24.03
CA GLY A 326 -22.07 -15.16 24.49
C GLY A 326 -22.20 -15.87 25.84
N ASN A 327 -21.19 -16.63 26.28
CA ASN A 327 -21.18 -17.33 27.56
C ASN A 327 -19.80 -17.29 28.25
N PRO A 328 -19.43 -16.16 28.88
CA PRO A 328 -18.07 -15.93 29.40
C PRO A 328 -17.66 -16.87 30.56
N GLU A 329 -18.60 -17.53 31.23
CA GLU A 329 -18.34 -18.42 32.38
C GLU A 329 -17.98 -19.87 31.96
N GLY A 330 -18.11 -20.22 30.67
CA GLY A 330 -17.94 -21.60 30.19
C GLY A 330 -16.53 -22.03 29.78
N ILE A 331 -15.54 -21.13 29.81
CA ILE A 331 -14.21 -21.37 29.20
C ILE A 331 -13.16 -21.79 30.25
N GLY A 332 -13.53 -21.79 31.53
CA GLY A 332 -12.66 -22.19 32.64
C GLY A 332 -12.82 -23.64 33.10
N ALA A 333 -12.85 -24.64 32.20
CA ALA A 333 -12.64 -26.06 32.54
C ALA A 333 -12.65 -26.93 31.28
N GLY A 334 -11.48 -27.38 30.83
CA GLY A 334 -11.35 -28.35 29.74
C GLY A 334 -9.91 -28.68 29.43
#